data_AF-A0A1I0DXR7-F1
#
_entry.id   AF-A0A1I0DXR7-F1
#
_cell.length_a   1.000
_cell.length_b   1.000
_cell.length_c   1.000
_cell.angle_alpha   90.00
_cell.angle_beta   90.00
_cell.angle_gamma   90.00
#
_symmetry.space_group_name_H-M   'P 1'
#
loop_
_entity.id
_entity.type
_entity.pdbx_description
1 polymer ?
#
loop_
_entity_poly.entity_id
_entity_poly.type
_entity_poly.pdbx_seq_one_letter_code
_entity_poly.pdbx_strand_id
1 'polypeptide(L)'
;MKEKHIYICENSTTGIFTGIYDAWASKYGHENNRILVEEPENYEFFTKFIYVQPDLEKAEKVKRSIIQKISKEAYMTVYNGSISKDKEKADVIYRFLILGFAMGKGVLEHITNPMVSKLLKMDLNVKNEYFHYEGFLRFVKMGNNILFGRFRPENDIAFTVAEHFADRLQGENWIIYDEGRKKAAVHQAHGQWFAVEQYELDLDKDGNQLEEEDEFLSLWKCFVDSIAIKERTNKKLQLNMLPNRYREFMPETEYKINKK
;
A
#
# COMPACT_ATOMS: atom_id res chain seq x y z
N MET A 1 -33.76 -3.09 19.86
CA MET A 1 -32.56 -3.18 18.99
C MET A 1 -31.57 -2.16 19.50
N LYS A 2 -30.30 -2.55 19.73
CA LYS A 2 -29.26 -1.58 20.13
C LYS A 2 -28.84 -0.78 18.88
N GLU A 3 -28.63 0.52 19.06
CA GLU A 3 -28.20 1.44 18.00
C GLU A 3 -26.77 1.11 17.55
N LYS A 4 -26.54 0.99 16.24
CA LYS A 4 -25.21 0.77 15.66
C LYS A 4 -24.52 2.11 15.39
N HIS A 5 -23.22 2.18 15.63
CA HIS A 5 -22.40 3.35 15.40
C HIS A 5 -21.34 3.03 14.34
N ILE A 6 -21.44 3.68 13.18
CA ILE A 6 -20.50 3.52 12.08
C ILE A 6 -19.58 4.72 12.03
N TYR A 7 -18.29 4.48 12.25
CA TYR A 7 -17.24 5.48 12.13
C TYR A 7 -16.73 5.46 10.69
N ILE A 8 -16.93 6.57 9.96
CA ILE A 8 -16.41 6.76 8.61
C ILE A 8 -15.12 7.56 8.73
N CYS A 9 -14.02 6.99 8.27
CA CYS A 9 -12.69 7.59 8.34
C CYS A 9 -12.06 7.69 6.95
N GLU A 10 -11.06 8.54 6.82
CA GLU A 10 -10.24 8.60 5.61
C GLU A 10 -9.54 7.27 5.36
N ASN A 11 -9.40 6.89 4.09
CA ASN A 11 -8.71 5.68 3.65
C ASN A 11 -7.17 5.83 3.73
N SER A 12 -6.67 6.12 4.92
CA SER A 12 -5.25 6.25 5.26
C SER A 12 -4.98 5.62 6.64
N THR A 13 -3.72 5.27 6.93
CA THR A 13 -3.36 4.71 8.25
C THR A 13 -3.74 5.65 9.39
N THR A 14 -3.52 6.96 9.21
CA THR A 14 -3.89 7.98 10.19
C THR A 14 -5.41 8.05 10.38
N GLY A 15 -6.19 8.06 9.29
CA GLY A 15 -7.65 8.05 9.34
C GLY A 15 -8.19 6.81 10.08
N ILE A 16 -7.74 5.63 9.68
CA ILE A 16 -8.15 4.34 10.27
C ILE A 16 -7.83 4.29 11.76
N PHE A 17 -6.61 4.65 12.17
CA PHE A 17 -6.22 4.62 13.58
C PHE A 17 -6.98 5.65 14.41
N THR A 18 -7.29 6.81 13.82
CA THR A 18 -8.14 7.81 14.49
C THR A 18 -9.55 7.28 14.71
N GLY A 19 -10.14 6.63 13.70
CA GLY A 19 -11.45 5.98 13.82
C GLY A 19 -11.46 4.88 14.88
N ILE A 20 -10.40 4.08 14.97
CA ILE A 20 -10.23 3.07 16.02
C ILE A 20 -10.18 3.72 17.40
N TYR A 21 -9.41 4.79 17.56
CA TYR A 21 -9.31 5.51 18.83
C TYR A 21 -10.67 6.04 19.28
N ASP A 22 -11.39 6.73 18.39
CA ASP A 22 -12.68 7.35 18.71
C ASP A 22 -13.74 6.29 19.00
N ALA A 23 -13.78 5.21 18.23
CA ALA A 23 -14.65 4.06 18.49
C ALA A 23 -14.35 3.40 19.85
N TRP A 24 -13.08 3.33 20.26
CA TRP A 24 -12.70 2.81 21.57
C TRP A 24 -13.13 3.75 22.71
N ALA A 25 -12.97 5.05 22.51
CA ALA A 25 -13.25 6.08 23.51
C ALA A 25 -14.76 6.30 23.73
N SER A 26 -15.61 5.96 22.76
CA SER A 26 -17.04 6.27 22.76
C SER A 26 -17.87 5.50 23.80
N LYS A 27 -17.37 4.36 24.30
CA LYS A 27 -18.05 3.47 25.26
C LYS A 27 -19.42 2.93 24.82
N TYR A 28 -19.74 2.95 23.51
CA TYR A 28 -20.99 2.38 22.96
C TYR A 28 -21.00 0.84 22.89
N GLY A 29 -19.89 0.21 23.29
CA GLY A 29 -19.68 -1.24 23.24
C GLY A 29 -19.14 -1.68 21.89
N HIS A 30 -18.10 -2.52 21.92
CA HIS A 30 -17.40 -2.95 20.71
C HIS A 30 -18.31 -3.67 19.70
N GLU A 31 -19.32 -4.40 20.17
CA GLU A 31 -20.32 -5.10 19.34
C GLU A 31 -21.19 -4.16 18.49
N ASN A 32 -21.40 -2.91 18.94
CA ASN A 32 -22.24 -1.93 18.27
C ASN A 32 -21.45 -0.95 17.38
N ASN A 33 -20.12 -0.96 17.48
CA ASN A 33 -19.24 -0.09 16.70
C ASN A 33 -18.75 -0.83 15.45
N ARG A 34 -18.72 -0.13 14.32
CA ARG A 34 -18.10 -0.59 13.07
C ARG A 34 -17.29 0.56 12.46
N ILE A 35 -16.19 0.25 11.79
CA ILE A 35 -15.33 1.28 11.16
C ILE A 35 -15.23 1.02 9.67
N LEU A 36 -15.48 2.05 8.87
CA LEU A 36 -15.44 2.01 7.41
C LEU A 36 -14.52 3.11 6.87
N VAL A 37 -13.88 2.84 5.73
CA VAL A 37 -13.04 3.81 5.00
C VAL A 37 -13.80 4.54 3.88
N GLU A 38 -15.01 4.06 3.57
CA GLU A 38 -15.89 4.58 2.53
C GLU A 38 -17.33 4.54 3.07
N GLU A 39 -18.20 5.40 2.54
CA GLU A 39 -19.63 5.33 2.87
C GLU A 39 -20.24 4.02 2.36
N PRO A 40 -21.15 3.38 3.11
CA PRO A 40 -21.82 2.19 2.64
C PRO A 40 -22.77 2.54 1.48
N GLU A 41 -22.83 1.68 0.47
CA GLU A 41 -23.77 1.83 -0.65
C GLU A 41 -25.24 1.75 -0.20
N ASN A 42 -25.50 1.02 0.88
CA ASN A 42 -26.82 0.84 1.46
C ASN A 42 -26.85 1.22 2.94
N TYR A 43 -27.79 2.09 3.29
CA TYR A 43 -27.98 2.55 4.66
C TYR A 43 -28.78 1.52 5.47
N GLU A 44 -28.22 1.05 6.59
CA GLU A 44 -28.91 0.17 7.54
C GLU A 44 -29.79 1.00 8.49
N PHE A 45 -31.03 0.57 8.74
CA PHE A 45 -31.89 1.18 9.78
C PHE A 45 -31.24 1.07 11.18
N PHE A 46 -31.49 2.06 12.04
CA PHE A 46 -30.94 2.16 13.41
C PHE A 46 -29.41 2.27 13.46
N THR A 47 -28.85 3.00 12.50
CA THR A 47 -27.41 3.26 12.38
C THR A 47 -27.13 4.75 12.46
N LYS A 48 -26.16 5.13 13.30
CA LYS A 48 -25.64 6.48 13.41
C LYS A 48 -24.25 6.55 12.77
N PHE A 49 -24.09 7.48 11.83
CA PHE A 49 -22.81 7.75 11.19
C PHE A 49 -22.03 8.81 11.95
N ILE A 50 -20.75 8.54 12.18
CA ILE A 50 -19.80 9.42 12.86
C ILE A 50 -18.63 9.62 11.92
N TYR A 51 -18.47 10.83 11.42
CA TYR A 51 -17.37 11.18 10.53
C TYR A 51 -16.14 11.54 11.35
N VAL A 52 -15.03 10.85 11.08
CA VAL A 52 -13.78 10.98 11.83
C VAL A 52 -12.77 11.73 10.98
N GLN A 53 -12.24 12.82 11.53
CA GLN A 53 -11.15 13.57 10.93
C GLN A 53 -9.80 12.96 11.36
N PRO A 54 -8.84 12.78 10.44
CA PRO A 54 -7.52 12.26 10.79
C PRO A 54 -6.82 13.10 11.87
N ASP A 55 -6.27 12.44 12.88
CA ASP A 55 -5.55 13.06 13.99
C ASP A 55 -4.28 12.24 14.29
N LEU A 56 -3.13 12.86 14.05
CA LEU A 56 -1.82 12.23 14.22
C LEU A 56 -1.54 11.83 15.68
N GLU A 57 -2.03 12.59 16.65
CA GLU A 57 -1.81 12.30 18.06
C GLU A 57 -2.60 11.05 18.48
N LYS A 58 -3.86 10.95 18.04
CA LYS A 58 -4.70 9.76 18.26
C LYS A 58 -4.12 8.54 17.55
N ALA A 59 -3.68 8.69 16.30
CA ALA A 59 -3.06 7.60 15.55
C ALA A 59 -1.79 7.07 16.24
N GLU A 60 -0.92 7.97 16.72
CA GLU A 60 0.30 7.59 17.45
C GLU A 60 -0.02 6.91 18.79
N LYS A 61 -1.08 7.32 19.51
CA LYS A 61 -1.54 6.62 20.73
C LYS A 61 -1.97 5.18 20.45
N VAL A 62 -2.68 4.94 19.34
CA VAL A 62 -3.07 3.59 18.90
C VAL A 62 -1.84 2.76 18.59
N LYS A 63 -0.92 3.27 17.75
CA LYS A 63 0.35 2.62 17.43
C LYS A 63 1.14 2.23 18.69
N ARG A 64 1.35 3.17 19.62
CA ARG A 64 2.06 2.91 20.88
C ARG A 64 1.39 1.82 21.70
N SER A 65 0.06 1.85 21.79
CA SER A 65 -0.72 0.85 22.52
C SER A 65 -0.53 -0.55 21.93
N ILE A 66 -0.57 -0.69 20.60
CA ILE A 66 -0.36 -1.97 19.91
C ILE A 66 1.04 -2.52 20.21
N ILE A 67 2.06 -1.68 20.03
CA ILE A 67 3.46 -2.08 20.23
C ILE A 67 3.71 -2.53 21.67
N GLN A 68 3.18 -1.78 22.65
CA GLN A 68 3.43 -2.03 24.07
C GLN A 68 2.62 -3.20 24.64
N LYS A 69 1.36 -3.36 24.22
CA LYS A 69 0.43 -4.34 24.82
C LYS A 69 0.32 -5.64 24.03
N ILE A 70 0.65 -5.63 22.74
CA ILE A 70 0.56 -6.79 21.85
C ILE A 70 1.97 -7.21 21.43
N SER A 71 2.53 -6.54 20.42
CA SER A 71 3.92 -6.70 19.97
C SER A 71 4.23 -5.71 18.83
N LYS A 72 5.52 -5.52 18.54
CA LYS A 72 5.96 -4.80 17.32
C LYS A 72 5.51 -5.53 16.04
N GLU A 73 5.54 -6.86 16.04
CA GLU A 73 5.09 -7.67 14.91
C GLU A 73 3.60 -7.45 14.61
N ALA A 74 2.75 -7.44 15.64
CA ALA A 74 1.33 -7.16 15.47
C ALA A 74 1.08 -5.75 14.93
N TYR A 75 1.89 -4.76 15.34
CA TYR A 75 1.83 -3.43 14.75
C TYR A 75 2.17 -3.46 13.26
N MET A 76 3.23 -4.17 12.83
CA MET A 76 3.57 -4.27 11.41
C MET A 76 2.44 -4.94 10.61
N THR A 77 1.84 -6.01 11.14
CA THR A 77 0.67 -6.67 10.53
C THR A 77 -0.52 -5.72 10.40
N VAL A 78 -0.81 -4.94 11.45
CA VAL A 78 -1.89 -3.94 11.44
C VAL A 78 -1.60 -2.79 10.47
N TYR A 79 -0.36 -2.31 10.42
CA TYR A 79 0.08 -1.28 9.48
C TYR A 79 -0.10 -1.75 8.04
N ASN A 80 0.38 -2.94 7.70
CA ASN A 80 0.19 -3.53 6.38
C ASN A 80 -1.31 -3.74 6.06
N GLY A 81 -2.10 -4.21 7.02
CA GLY A 81 -3.56 -4.26 6.89
C GLY A 81 -4.17 -2.90 6.55
N SER A 82 -3.68 -1.81 7.16
CA SER A 82 -4.21 -0.45 6.96
C SER A 82 -3.95 0.10 5.55
N ILE A 83 -2.86 -0.33 4.91
CA ILE A 83 -2.53 0.04 3.52
C ILE A 83 -3.05 -0.99 2.50
N SER A 84 -3.76 -2.02 2.95
CA SER A 84 -4.36 -3.01 2.05
C SER A 84 -5.44 -2.40 1.16
N LYS A 85 -5.69 -3.04 0.01
CA LYS A 85 -6.80 -2.74 -0.91
C LYS A 85 -8.18 -3.15 -0.40
N ASP A 86 -8.25 -3.99 0.64
CA ASP A 86 -9.51 -4.52 1.16
C ASP A 86 -10.35 -3.41 1.80
N LYS A 87 -11.60 -3.24 1.34
CA LYS A 87 -12.52 -2.19 1.82
C LYS A 87 -12.92 -2.37 3.28
N GLU A 88 -12.85 -3.59 3.81
CA GLU A 88 -13.22 -3.90 5.20
C GLU A 88 -12.02 -3.80 6.16
N LYS A 89 -10.84 -3.38 5.68
CA LYS A 89 -9.60 -3.35 6.48
C LYS A 89 -9.75 -2.63 7.82
N ALA A 90 -10.48 -1.51 7.87
CA ALA A 90 -10.65 -0.74 9.09
C ALA A 90 -11.39 -1.53 10.18
N ASP A 91 -12.52 -2.17 9.85
CA ASP A 91 -13.24 -3.01 10.82
C ASP A 91 -12.43 -4.26 11.17
N VAL A 92 -11.78 -4.91 10.19
CA VAL A 92 -10.94 -6.09 10.44
C VAL A 92 -9.83 -5.77 11.44
N ILE A 93 -9.14 -4.65 11.27
CA ILE A 93 -8.12 -4.18 12.22
C ILE A 93 -8.76 -3.92 13.59
N TYR A 94 -9.90 -3.23 13.64
CA TYR A 94 -10.58 -2.95 14.91
C TYR A 94 -10.95 -4.23 15.68
N ARG A 95 -11.52 -5.23 14.99
CA ARG A 95 -11.84 -6.55 15.57
C ARG A 95 -10.60 -7.29 16.02
N PHE A 96 -9.54 -7.27 15.20
CA PHE A 96 -8.26 -7.86 15.57
C PHE A 96 -7.70 -7.23 16.84
N LEU A 97 -7.75 -5.91 16.98
CA LEU A 97 -7.23 -5.20 18.15
C LEU A 97 -8.02 -5.51 19.43
N ILE A 98 -9.34 -5.70 19.35
CA ILE A 98 -10.15 -6.15 20.50
C ILE A 98 -9.63 -7.48 21.04
N LEU A 99 -9.35 -8.43 20.16
CA LEU A 99 -8.76 -9.72 20.54
C LEU A 99 -7.30 -9.55 21.01
N GLY A 100 -6.54 -8.72 20.30
CA GLY A 100 -5.13 -8.48 20.56
C GLY A 100 -4.86 -7.89 21.93
N PHE A 101 -5.67 -6.93 22.38
CA PHE A 101 -5.52 -6.37 23.72
C PHE A 101 -5.96 -7.31 24.85
N ALA A 102 -6.77 -8.33 24.55
CA ALA A 102 -7.15 -9.36 25.51
C ALA A 102 -6.11 -10.50 25.60
N MET A 103 -5.50 -10.88 24.46
CA MET A 103 -4.60 -12.04 24.35
C MET A 103 -3.10 -11.67 24.36
N GLY A 104 -2.77 -10.41 24.12
CA GLY A 104 -1.39 -9.96 23.90
C GLY A 104 -0.79 -10.58 22.64
N LYS A 105 0.53 -10.81 22.65
CA LYS A 105 1.31 -11.30 21.49
C LYS A 105 0.76 -12.57 20.82
N GLY A 106 0.12 -13.45 21.59
CA GLY A 106 -0.40 -14.74 21.09
C GLY A 106 -1.57 -14.59 20.11
N VAL A 107 -2.14 -13.39 19.95
CA VAL A 107 -3.23 -13.13 19.00
C VAL A 107 -2.85 -13.50 17.55
N LEU A 108 -1.58 -13.35 17.17
CA LEU A 108 -1.10 -13.65 15.82
C LEU A 108 -1.15 -15.15 15.50
N GLU A 109 -1.07 -16.01 16.52
CA GLU A 109 -1.15 -17.46 16.37
C GLU A 109 -2.62 -17.96 16.33
N HIS A 110 -3.58 -17.10 16.63
CA HIS A 110 -5.00 -17.45 16.68
C HIS A 110 -5.68 -17.41 15.31
N ILE A 111 -5.09 -18.12 14.34
CA ILE A 111 -5.47 -18.11 12.92
C ILE A 111 -6.88 -18.70 12.69
N THR A 112 -7.39 -19.50 13.62
CA THR A 112 -8.78 -20.02 13.58
C THR A 112 -9.81 -18.91 13.70
N ASN A 113 -9.46 -17.75 14.26
CA ASN A 113 -10.35 -16.60 14.28
C ASN A 113 -10.43 -15.94 12.88
N PRO A 114 -11.63 -15.74 12.31
CA PRO A 114 -11.76 -15.18 10.96
C PRO A 114 -11.13 -13.80 10.78
N MET A 115 -11.17 -12.94 11.79
CA MET A 115 -10.63 -11.58 11.70
C MET A 115 -9.10 -11.57 11.74
N VAL A 116 -8.51 -12.44 12.58
CA VAL A 116 -7.06 -12.66 12.59
C VAL A 116 -6.60 -13.23 11.25
N SER A 117 -7.24 -14.29 10.75
CA SER A 117 -6.91 -14.88 9.45
C SER A 117 -7.02 -13.88 8.31
N LYS A 118 -8.09 -13.06 8.31
CA LYS A 118 -8.31 -12.04 7.27
C LYS A 118 -7.21 -10.97 7.31
N LEU A 119 -6.84 -10.48 8.50
CA LEU A 119 -5.76 -9.51 8.64
C LEU A 119 -4.41 -10.07 8.17
N LEU A 120 -4.08 -11.32 8.54
CA LEU A 120 -2.84 -11.98 8.11
C LEU A 120 -2.79 -12.17 6.58
N LYS A 121 -3.92 -12.43 5.93
CA LYS A 121 -4.01 -12.50 4.46
C LYS A 121 -3.78 -11.13 3.82
N MET A 122 -4.29 -10.05 4.41
CA MET A 122 -4.02 -8.68 3.94
C MET A 122 -2.53 -8.36 4.07
N ASP A 123 -1.92 -8.65 5.22
CA ASP A 123 -0.48 -8.47 5.46
C ASP A 123 0.36 -9.22 4.42
N LEU A 124 0.06 -10.49 4.18
CA LEU A 124 0.75 -11.29 3.16
C LEU A 124 0.55 -10.73 1.74
N ASN A 125 -0.66 -10.27 1.40
CA ASN A 125 -0.94 -9.68 0.09
C ASN A 125 -0.11 -8.40 -0.15
N VAL A 126 -0.06 -7.53 0.85
CA VAL A 126 0.72 -6.28 0.81
C VAL A 126 2.21 -6.58 0.70
N LYS A 127 2.73 -7.47 1.54
CA LYS A 127 4.15 -7.88 1.50
C LYS A 127 4.52 -8.48 0.15
N ASN A 128 3.70 -9.40 -0.37
CA ASN A 128 3.96 -10.00 -1.67
C ASN A 128 4.01 -8.93 -2.75
N GLU A 129 3.04 -8.03 -2.83
CA GLU A 129 3.04 -6.96 -3.83
C GLU A 129 4.28 -6.05 -3.70
N TYR A 130 4.63 -5.66 -2.47
CA TYR A 130 5.85 -4.92 -2.18
C TYR A 130 7.11 -5.64 -2.71
N PHE A 131 7.28 -6.93 -2.41
CA PHE A 131 8.42 -7.73 -2.90
C PHE A 131 8.46 -7.84 -4.42
N HIS A 132 7.31 -7.87 -5.11
CA HIS A 132 7.31 -7.81 -6.57
C HIS A 132 7.87 -6.47 -7.06
N TYR A 133 7.47 -5.34 -6.45
CA TYR A 133 7.93 -4.02 -6.88
C TYR A 133 9.38 -3.71 -6.51
N GLU A 134 9.97 -4.35 -5.50
CA GLU A 134 11.42 -4.29 -5.27
C GLU A 134 12.21 -4.76 -6.52
N GLY A 135 11.67 -5.74 -7.27
CA GLY A 135 12.32 -6.27 -8.48
C GLY A 135 11.74 -5.76 -9.81
N PHE A 136 10.48 -5.33 -9.83
CA PHE A 136 9.75 -5.01 -11.06
C PHE A 136 9.62 -3.53 -11.33
N LEU A 137 9.84 -2.65 -10.34
CA LEU A 137 9.84 -1.22 -10.61
C LEU A 137 10.94 -0.89 -11.63
N ARG A 138 10.58 -0.11 -12.65
CA ARG A 138 11.49 0.35 -13.69
C ARG A 138 11.60 1.85 -13.59
N PHE A 139 12.84 2.32 -13.55
CA PHE A 139 13.15 3.73 -13.65
C PHE A 139 13.45 4.06 -15.10
N VAL A 140 12.87 5.17 -15.55
CA VAL A 140 13.19 5.80 -16.83
C VAL A 140 13.79 7.15 -16.53
N LYS A 141 14.84 7.54 -17.26
CA LYS A 141 15.44 8.85 -17.07
C LYS A 141 14.55 9.96 -17.64
N MET A 142 14.25 10.93 -16.79
CA MET A 142 13.65 12.21 -17.15
C MET A 142 14.72 13.30 -17.17
N GLY A 143 14.45 14.40 -17.89
CA GLY A 143 15.31 15.58 -17.94
C GLY A 143 15.82 16.01 -16.56
N ASN A 144 16.99 16.65 -16.54
CA ASN A 144 17.74 17.00 -15.33
C ASN A 144 18.24 15.79 -14.49
N ASN A 145 18.47 14.64 -15.13
CA ASN A 145 19.05 13.45 -14.48
C ASN A 145 18.20 12.94 -13.29
N ILE A 146 16.87 12.94 -13.48
CA ILE A 146 15.92 12.41 -12.49
C ILE A 146 15.44 11.05 -12.96
N LEU A 147 15.50 10.05 -12.10
CA LEU A 147 14.96 8.73 -12.37
C LEU A 147 13.47 8.69 -12.03
N PHE A 148 12.63 8.35 -13.00
CA PHE A 148 11.19 8.29 -12.85
C PHE A 148 10.69 6.85 -12.84
N GLY A 149 10.23 6.37 -11.68
CA GLY A 149 9.62 5.07 -11.48
C GLY A 149 8.10 5.17 -11.46
N ARG A 150 7.42 4.65 -12.48
CA ARG A 150 5.95 4.66 -12.57
C ARG A 150 5.36 3.27 -12.36
N PHE A 151 4.29 3.18 -11.60
CA PHE A 151 3.59 1.93 -11.28
C PHE A 151 2.15 2.18 -10.81
N ARG A 152 1.36 1.11 -10.74
CA ARG A 152 -0.04 1.13 -10.28
C ARG A 152 -0.31 -0.05 -9.34
N PRO A 153 0.15 0.00 -8.08
CA PRO A 153 -0.09 -1.05 -7.10
C PRO A 153 -1.56 -1.08 -6.68
N GLU A 154 -2.05 -2.26 -6.33
CA GLU A 154 -3.38 -2.43 -5.74
C GLU A 154 -3.42 -2.00 -4.27
N ASN A 155 -2.35 -2.23 -3.48
CA ASN A 155 -2.23 -1.74 -2.11
C ASN A 155 -1.50 -0.39 -2.07
N ASP A 156 -1.67 0.40 -1.01
CA ASP A 156 -1.02 1.71 -0.83
C ASP A 156 0.42 1.55 -0.35
N ILE A 157 1.30 1.06 -1.23
CA ILE A 157 2.69 0.69 -0.91
C ILE A 157 3.71 1.69 -1.44
N ALA A 158 3.28 2.82 -2.00
CA ALA A 158 4.17 3.75 -2.70
C ALA A 158 5.34 4.21 -1.81
N PHE A 159 5.03 4.56 -0.57
CA PHE A 159 6.00 5.01 0.42
C PHE A 159 6.84 3.86 0.99
N THR A 160 6.26 2.66 1.14
CA THR A 160 7.02 1.47 1.55
C THR A 160 8.08 1.11 0.49
N VAL A 161 7.71 1.18 -0.79
CA VAL A 161 8.65 0.98 -1.91
C VAL A 161 9.69 2.09 -1.96
N ALA A 162 9.31 3.33 -1.67
CA ALA A 162 10.24 4.46 -1.60
C ALA A 162 11.32 4.27 -0.52
N GLU A 163 10.99 3.73 0.65
CA GLU A 163 11.99 3.40 1.68
C GLU A 163 13.07 2.45 1.15
N HIS A 164 12.68 1.41 0.40
CA HIS A 164 13.62 0.47 -0.21
C HIS A 164 14.58 1.13 -1.20
N PHE A 165 14.05 1.99 -2.08
CA PHE A 165 14.86 2.66 -3.10
C PHE A 165 15.65 3.83 -2.56
N ALA A 166 15.24 4.44 -1.45
CA ALA A 166 16.05 5.42 -0.73
C ALA A 166 17.36 4.79 -0.26
N ASP A 167 17.34 3.56 0.22
CA ASP A 167 18.55 2.85 0.64
C ASP A 167 19.41 2.36 -0.54
N ARG A 168 18.78 1.96 -1.65
CA ARG A 168 19.50 1.40 -2.81
C ARG A 168 20.02 2.42 -3.81
N LEU A 169 19.32 3.53 -3.99
CA LEU A 169 19.60 4.57 -4.97
C LEU A 169 19.88 5.91 -4.27
N GLN A 170 20.66 5.85 -3.17
CA GLN A 170 21.01 7.03 -2.37
C GLN A 170 21.68 8.13 -3.19
N GLY A 171 22.43 7.79 -4.25
CA GLY A 171 23.14 8.77 -5.08
C GLY A 171 22.29 9.43 -6.18
N GLU A 172 21.05 8.98 -6.38
CA GLU A 172 20.23 9.38 -7.52
C GLU A 172 19.07 10.28 -7.08
N ASN A 173 18.73 11.25 -7.92
CA ASN A 173 17.46 11.95 -7.78
C ASN A 173 16.38 11.06 -8.40
N TRP A 174 15.32 10.76 -7.66
CA TRP A 174 14.26 9.90 -8.20
C TRP A 174 12.87 10.29 -7.73
N ILE A 175 11.89 9.94 -8.54
CA ILE A 175 10.47 10.08 -8.26
C ILE A 175 9.84 8.71 -8.48
N ILE A 176 9.15 8.19 -7.46
CA ILE A 176 8.34 6.98 -7.55
C ILE A 176 6.87 7.40 -7.49
N TYR A 177 6.13 7.18 -8.58
CA TYR A 177 4.77 7.68 -8.77
C TYR A 177 3.75 6.56 -8.89
N ASP A 178 2.86 6.45 -7.90
CA ASP A 178 1.66 5.61 -7.93
C ASP A 178 0.57 6.33 -8.74
N GLU A 179 0.38 5.87 -9.98
CA GLU A 179 -0.60 6.43 -10.90
C GLU A 179 -2.05 6.18 -10.45
N GLY A 180 -2.30 5.08 -9.75
CA GLY A 180 -3.65 4.72 -9.29
C GLY A 180 -4.14 5.62 -8.16
N ARG A 181 -3.23 6.03 -7.27
CA ARG A 181 -3.53 6.89 -6.12
C ARG A 181 -3.12 8.35 -6.29
N LYS A 182 -2.42 8.69 -7.38
CA LYS A 182 -1.86 10.04 -7.59
C LYS A 182 -0.97 10.46 -6.43
N LYS A 183 -0.10 9.55 -5.99
CA LYS A 183 0.87 9.76 -4.91
C LYS A 183 2.29 9.61 -5.46
N ALA A 184 3.20 10.46 -5.00
CA ALA A 184 4.60 10.40 -5.37
C ALA A 184 5.50 10.37 -4.13
N ALA A 185 6.59 9.62 -4.19
CA ALA A 185 7.74 9.80 -3.33
C ALA A 185 8.85 10.48 -4.13
N VAL A 186 9.38 11.58 -3.61
CA VAL A 186 10.43 12.37 -4.28
C VAL A 186 11.69 12.31 -3.42
N HIS A 187 12.80 11.87 -4.01
CA HIS A 187 14.08 11.73 -3.35
C HIS A 187 15.13 12.62 -4.00
N GLN A 188 15.90 13.28 -3.15
CA GLN A 188 17.09 14.02 -3.53
C GLN A 188 18.32 13.14 -3.30
N ALA A 189 19.26 13.14 -4.24
CA ALA A 189 20.56 12.49 -4.09
C ALA A 189 21.23 12.87 -2.76
N HIS A 190 21.64 11.86 -2.01
CA HIS A 190 22.23 11.90 -0.67
C HIS A 190 21.35 12.56 0.40
N GLY A 191 20.05 12.72 0.12
CA GLY A 191 19.07 13.36 0.98
C GLY A 191 18.04 12.37 1.54
N GLN A 192 16.95 12.94 2.03
CA GLN A 192 15.75 12.20 2.41
C GLN A 192 14.75 12.20 1.25
N TRP A 193 13.80 11.26 1.29
CA TRP A 193 12.65 11.31 0.42
C TRP A 193 11.45 11.95 1.12
N PHE A 194 10.56 12.57 0.34
CA PHE A 194 9.36 13.23 0.81
C PHE A 194 8.12 12.65 0.12
N ALA A 195 7.05 12.49 0.88
CA ALA A 195 5.74 12.10 0.37
C ALA A 195 5.02 13.30 -0.24
N VAL A 196 4.47 13.12 -1.43
CA VAL A 196 3.57 14.06 -2.09
C VAL A 196 2.27 13.32 -2.40
N GLU A 197 1.17 13.81 -1.84
CA GLU A 197 -0.17 13.28 -2.12
C GLU A 197 -0.94 14.22 -3.03
N GLN A 198 -1.94 13.69 -3.75
CA GLN A 198 -2.77 14.46 -4.70
C GLN A 198 -1.97 15.10 -5.84
N TYR A 199 -0.90 14.43 -6.26
CA TYR A 199 -0.06 14.88 -7.37
C TYR A 199 -0.64 14.39 -8.69
N GLU A 200 -1.17 15.30 -9.50
CA GLU A 200 -1.57 15.01 -10.87
C GLU A 200 -0.38 15.21 -11.81
N LEU A 201 0.17 14.09 -12.29
CA LEU A 201 1.16 14.09 -13.36
C LEU A 201 0.48 14.41 -14.69
N ASP A 202 0.91 15.49 -15.36
CA ASP A 202 0.46 15.84 -16.70
C ASP A 202 1.36 15.12 -17.72
N LEU A 203 1.00 13.88 -18.07
CA LEU A 203 1.80 13.03 -18.96
C LEU A 203 2.05 13.67 -20.34
N ASP A 204 1.22 14.61 -20.81
CA ASP A 204 1.42 15.28 -22.10
C ASP A 204 2.51 16.37 -22.02
N LYS A 205 2.74 16.94 -20.82
CA LYS A 205 3.84 17.90 -20.58
C LYS A 205 5.09 17.25 -20.00
N ASP A 206 4.90 16.27 -19.12
CA ASP A 206 5.98 15.58 -18.41
C ASP A 206 6.53 14.39 -19.22
N GLY A 207 5.70 13.74 -20.05
CA GLY A 207 6.12 12.65 -20.93
C GLY A 207 7.04 13.09 -22.07
N ASN A 208 6.96 14.36 -22.49
CA ASN A 208 7.91 14.98 -23.42
C ASN A 208 9.31 15.21 -22.81
N GLN A 209 9.49 14.90 -21.51
CA GLN A 209 10.78 14.97 -20.81
C GLN A 209 11.44 13.60 -20.64
N LEU A 210 10.80 12.52 -21.09
CA LEU A 210 11.43 11.20 -21.15
C LEU A 210 12.52 11.23 -22.22
N GLU A 211 13.76 10.91 -21.84
CA GLU A 211 14.89 10.95 -22.77
C GLU A 211 14.69 9.89 -23.88
N GLU A 212 14.89 10.29 -25.15
CA GLU A 212 14.75 9.38 -26.32
C GLU A 212 15.73 8.19 -26.26
N GLU A 213 16.89 8.38 -25.61
CA GLU A 213 17.92 7.37 -25.35
C GLU A 213 18.10 7.16 -23.84
N ASP A 214 17.26 6.31 -23.24
CA ASP A 214 17.41 5.93 -21.85
C ASP A 214 18.42 4.76 -21.68
N GLU A 215 19.59 5.07 -21.12
CA GLU A 215 20.62 4.10 -20.77
C GLU A 215 20.06 2.99 -19.86
N PHE A 216 19.23 3.33 -18.86
CA PHE A 216 18.64 2.34 -17.96
C PHE A 216 17.74 1.36 -18.72
N LEU A 217 16.93 1.86 -19.66
CA LEU A 217 16.12 1.01 -20.52
C LEU A 217 16.98 0.02 -21.33
N SER A 218 18.07 0.51 -21.92
CA SER A 218 19.00 -0.33 -22.68
C SER A 218 19.64 -1.41 -21.81
N LEU A 219 20.04 -1.06 -20.59
CA LEU A 219 20.63 -1.96 -19.61
C LEU A 219 19.62 -3.03 -19.17
N TRP A 220 18.35 -2.66 -18.95
CA TRP A 220 17.29 -3.61 -18.62
C TRP A 220 17.05 -4.63 -19.73
N LYS A 221 16.99 -4.18 -20.98
CA LYS A 221 16.84 -5.08 -22.14
C LYS A 221 18.04 -6.03 -22.27
N CYS A 222 19.26 -5.48 -22.19
CA CYS A 222 20.48 -6.26 -22.25
C CYS A 222 20.56 -7.30 -21.11
N PHE A 223 20.20 -6.90 -19.88
CA PHE A 223 20.15 -7.80 -18.74
C PHE A 223 19.22 -8.98 -19.00
N VAL A 224 17.97 -8.72 -19.40
CA VAL A 224 16.98 -9.77 -19.68
C VAL A 224 17.45 -10.71 -20.78
N ASP A 225 18.00 -10.17 -21.87
CA ASP A 225 18.51 -10.97 -22.99
C ASP A 225 19.73 -11.81 -22.60
N SER A 226 20.61 -11.26 -21.76
CA SER A 226 21.86 -11.92 -21.34
C SER A 226 21.63 -13.11 -20.40
N ILE A 227 20.62 -13.04 -19.53
CA ILE A 227 20.30 -14.11 -18.57
C ILE A 227 19.29 -15.12 -19.13
N ALA A 228 18.63 -14.81 -20.25
CA ALA A 228 17.59 -15.65 -20.82
C ALA A 228 18.15 -16.95 -21.41
N ILE A 229 17.77 -18.09 -20.83
CA ILE A 229 18.05 -19.41 -21.40
C ILE A 229 16.87 -19.79 -22.30
N LYS A 230 17.04 -19.68 -23.62
CA LYS A 230 15.96 -19.84 -24.61
C LYS A 230 15.25 -21.19 -24.49
N GLU A 231 15.99 -22.24 -24.20
CA GLU A 231 15.50 -23.62 -24.03
C GLU A 231 14.61 -23.79 -22.78
N ARG A 232 14.70 -22.88 -21.81
CA ARG A 232 13.89 -22.88 -20.57
C ARG A 232 12.66 -21.96 -20.66
N THR A 233 12.34 -21.44 -21.84
CA THR A 233 11.23 -20.51 -22.02
C THR A 233 9.89 -21.17 -21.71
N ASN A 234 9.23 -20.70 -20.64
CA ASN A 234 7.87 -21.12 -20.28
C ASN A 234 6.98 -19.89 -20.07
N LYS A 235 6.25 -19.51 -21.12
CA LYS A 235 5.38 -18.31 -21.12
C LYS A 235 4.29 -18.38 -20.05
N LYS A 236 3.73 -19.56 -19.79
CA LYS A 236 2.67 -19.75 -18.77
C LYS A 236 3.22 -19.51 -17.37
N LEU A 237 4.38 -20.08 -17.05
CA LEU A 237 5.05 -19.84 -15.77
C LEU A 237 5.47 -18.37 -15.62
N GLN A 238 5.99 -17.77 -16.69
CA GLN A 238 6.37 -16.35 -16.69
C GLN A 238 5.15 -15.43 -16.47
N LEU A 239 3.97 -15.76 -16.99
CA LEU A 239 2.74 -15.00 -16.72
C LEU A 239 2.23 -15.18 -15.29
N ASN A 240 2.43 -16.36 -14.69
CA ASN A 240 2.08 -16.59 -13.30
C ASN A 240 3.01 -15.82 -12.34
N MET A 241 4.31 -15.75 -12.65
CA MET A 241 5.31 -15.07 -11.81
C MET A 241 5.39 -13.56 -12.08
N LEU A 242 5.10 -13.13 -13.31
CA LEU A 242 5.04 -11.73 -13.72
C LEU A 242 3.69 -11.43 -14.40
N PRO A 243 2.62 -11.24 -13.62
CA PRO A 243 1.30 -10.87 -14.12
C PRO A 243 1.32 -9.62 -15.00
N ASN A 244 0.42 -9.55 -15.97
CA ASN A 244 0.36 -8.49 -16.99
C ASN A 244 0.27 -7.07 -16.41
N ARG A 245 -0.37 -6.90 -15.25
CA ARG A 245 -0.48 -5.59 -14.58
C ARG A 245 0.86 -4.94 -14.26
N TYR A 246 1.91 -5.75 -14.04
CA TYR A 246 3.27 -5.23 -13.81
C TYR A 246 3.94 -4.90 -15.14
N ARG A 247 3.69 -5.72 -16.17
CA ARG A 247 4.27 -5.57 -17.52
C ARG A 247 3.87 -4.26 -18.21
N GLU A 248 2.70 -3.70 -17.87
CA GLU A 248 2.28 -2.37 -18.33
C GLU A 248 3.35 -1.29 -18.10
N PHE A 249 4.15 -1.43 -17.04
CA PHE A 249 5.20 -0.48 -16.66
C PHE A 249 6.62 -0.99 -16.97
N MET A 250 6.74 -2.08 -17.73
CA MET A 250 8.02 -2.71 -18.08
C MET A 250 8.35 -2.52 -19.55
N PRO A 251 9.18 -1.52 -19.90
CA PRO A 251 9.46 -1.14 -21.28
C PRO A 251 10.26 -2.21 -22.06
N GLU A 252 10.82 -3.21 -21.40
CA GLU A 252 11.42 -4.39 -22.02
C GLU A 252 10.38 -5.43 -22.49
N THR A 253 9.13 -5.32 -22.06
CA THR A 253 8.09 -6.28 -22.46
C THR A 253 7.27 -5.76 -23.65
N GLU A 254 7.03 -6.59 -24.66
CA GLU A 254 6.17 -6.26 -25.82
C GLU A 254 4.66 -6.19 -25.46
N TYR A 255 4.32 -5.83 -24.22
CA TYR A 255 2.93 -5.73 -23.79
C TYR A 255 2.28 -4.47 -24.36
N LYS A 256 1.84 -4.54 -25.62
CA LYS A 256 0.91 -3.56 -26.20
C LYS A 256 -0.46 -3.81 -25.58
N ILE A 257 -0.97 -2.83 -24.83
CA ILE A 257 -2.35 -2.82 -24.36
C ILE A 257 -3.24 -2.92 -25.60
N ASN A 258 -3.85 -4.09 -25.82
CA ASN A 258 -5.00 -4.20 -26.73
C ASN A 258 -6.13 -3.41 -26.06
N LYS A 259 -6.21 -2.10 -26.34
CA LYS A 259 -7.38 -1.29 -26.03
C LYS A 259 -8.55 -1.93 -26.78
N LYS A 260 -9.43 -2.62 -26.04
CA LYS A 260 -10.78 -2.95 -26.50
C LYS A 260 -11.68 -1.76 -26.24
#